data_AF-A0A367Z6X8-F1
#
_entry.id   AF-A0A367Z6X8-F1
#
_cell.length_a   1.000
_cell.length_b   1.000
_cell.length_c   1.000
_cell.angle_alpha   90.00
_cell.angle_beta   90.00
_cell.angle_gamma   90.00
#
_symmetry.space_group_name_H-M   'P 1'
#
loop_
_entity.id
_entity.type
_entity.pdbx_description
1 polymer ?
#
loop_
_entity_poly.entity_id
_entity_poly.type
_entity_poly.pdbx_seq_one_letter_code
_entity_poly.pdbx_strand_id
1 'polypeptide(L)'
;MGAIYQRNDSFETDRQLCNLCGACVEECYAEARELVGKRMSVGEVMEEIERDRPFYEQSGGGVTFSGGEPLFQPAFLAALLQACRSQGIHTALDTCGYASWETLNRLRPDVDLFLYDLKLIDEDRHRQFTGVSNQPILENLRRLSALGHSLLVRFPVIPYINDDEINLRQMVEFLLSLPQKYPVDLLPYHASALHKYNGLGVEYRLLETPAPEQEHLNAIKKYFESYEFNVRIGG
;
A
#
# COMPACT_ATOMS: atom_id res chain seq x y z
N MET A 1 26.37 17.00 -23.13
CA MET A 1 25.95 17.65 -21.87
C MET A 1 25.15 16.63 -21.09
N GLY A 2 25.56 16.31 -19.86
CA GLY A 2 24.79 15.45 -18.97
C GLY A 2 23.69 16.24 -18.27
N ALA A 3 22.77 15.54 -17.60
CA ALA A 3 21.67 16.15 -16.85
C ALA A 3 22.13 16.88 -15.57
N ILE A 4 23.38 16.70 -15.15
CA ILE A 4 23.95 17.35 -13.96
C ILE A 4 24.83 18.51 -14.39
N TYR A 5 24.62 19.67 -13.78
CA TYR A 5 25.42 20.86 -14.04
C TYR A 5 25.65 21.65 -12.74
N GLN A 6 26.74 22.42 -12.70
CA GLN A 6 27.05 23.30 -11.59
C GLN A 6 26.42 24.68 -11.82
N ARG A 7 25.77 25.23 -10.79
CA ARG A 7 25.25 26.59 -10.76
C ARG A 7 25.68 27.23 -9.44
N ASN A 8 26.56 28.23 -9.51
CA ASN A 8 27.23 28.80 -8.34
C ASN A 8 27.94 27.68 -7.52
N ASP A 9 27.69 27.64 -6.20
CA ASP A 9 28.26 26.66 -5.27
C ASP A 9 27.39 25.40 -5.11
N SER A 10 26.39 25.17 -5.98
CA SER A 10 25.53 23.99 -5.95
C SER A 10 25.55 23.21 -7.27
N PHE A 11 25.23 21.92 -7.17
CA PHE A 11 24.96 21.07 -8.33
C PHE A 11 23.45 20.92 -8.50
N GLU A 12 22.96 21.21 -9.70
CA GLU A 12 21.55 21.08 -10.05
C GLU A 12 21.34 19.92 -11.04
N THR A 13 20.11 19.38 -11.06
CA THR A 13 19.69 18.34 -12.00
C THR A 13 18.68 18.92 -12.97
N ASP A 14 19.02 18.94 -14.25
CA ASP A 14 18.03 19.14 -15.30
C ASP A 14 17.19 17.88 -15.45
N ARG A 15 15.96 17.92 -14.91
CA ARG A 15 15.03 16.79 -14.96
C ARG A 15 14.53 16.47 -16.37
N GLN A 16 14.63 17.39 -17.34
CA GLN A 16 14.25 17.14 -18.73
C GLN A 16 15.31 16.34 -19.48
N LEU A 17 16.58 16.45 -19.07
CA LEU A 17 17.69 15.70 -19.65
C LEU A 17 17.99 14.39 -18.91
N CYS A 18 17.51 14.23 -17.68
CA CYS A 18 17.73 13.03 -16.87
C CYS A 18 16.93 11.84 -17.41
N ASN A 19 17.63 10.77 -17.81
CA ASN A 19 17.03 9.51 -18.24
C ASN A 19 17.09 8.40 -17.18
N LEU A 20 17.35 8.78 -15.91
CA LEU A 20 17.46 7.86 -14.76
C LEU A 20 18.53 6.76 -14.93
N CYS A 21 19.63 7.04 -15.64
CA CYS A 21 20.68 6.05 -15.89
C CYS A 21 21.52 5.65 -14.66
N GLY A 22 21.43 6.37 -13.54
CA GLY A 22 22.18 6.06 -12.32
C GLY A 22 23.65 6.50 -12.30
N ALA A 23 24.24 6.92 -13.43
CA ALA A 23 25.66 7.33 -13.48
C ALA A 23 26.01 8.45 -12.48
N CYS A 24 25.06 9.36 -12.19
CA CYS A 24 25.28 10.42 -11.20
C CYS A 24 25.27 9.92 -9.74
N VAL A 25 24.78 8.72 -9.47
CA VAL A 25 24.86 8.06 -8.16
C VAL A 25 26.22 7.38 -8.01
N GLU A 26 26.69 6.69 -9.04
CA GLU A 26 27.99 6.00 -9.05
C GLU A 26 29.18 6.96 -8.81
N GLU A 27 29.10 8.17 -9.36
CA GLU A 27 30.14 9.20 -9.22
C GLU A 27 29.97 10.07 -7.95
N CYS A 28 28.88 9.90 -7.18
CA CYS A 28 28.58 10.76 -6.04
C CYS A 28 29.31 10.31 -4.77
N TYR A 29 30.58 10.71 -4.64
CA TYR A 29 31.38 10.41 -3.44
C TYR A 29 30.72 10.82 -2.12
N ALA A 30 29.94 11.92 -2.12
CA ALA A 30 29.27 12.42 -0.93
C ALA A 30 27.97 11.67 -0.58
N GLU A 31 27.57 10.67 -1.37
CA GLU A 31 26.31 9.91 -1.21
C GLU A 31 25.06 10.81 -1.15
N ALA A 32 25.15 12.02 -1.72
CA ALA A 32 24.05 12.97 -1.78
C ALA A 32 22.95 12.56 -2.78
N ARG A 33 23.17 11.48 -3.54
CA ARG A 33 22.26 10.94 -4.55
C ARG A 33 22.13 9.44 -4.34
N GLU A 34 20.89 8.96 -4.44
CA GLU A 34 20.55 7.54 -4.30
C GLU A 34 19.57 7.13 -5.39
N LEU A 35 19.72 5.91 -5.90
CA LEU A 35 18.72 5.28 -6.74
C LEU A 35 17.81 4.42 -5.86
N VAL A 36 16.52 4.77 -5.77
CA VAL A 36 15.56 4.05 -4.95
C VAL A 36 14.99 2.85 -5.73
N GLY A 37 15.24 1.65 -5.19
CA GLY A 37 14.79 0.38 -5.76
C GLY A 37 15.85 -0.31 -6.63
N LYS A 38 15.78 -1.64 -6.70
CA LYS A 38 16.66 -2.49 -7.52
C LYS A 38 15.85 -3.51 -8.31
N ARG A 39 16.33 -3.88 -9.49
CA ARG A 39 15.78 -5.02 -10.23
C ARG A 39 16.28 -6.30 -9.58
N MET A 40 15.37 -7.22 -9.33
CA MET A 40 15.68 -8.53 -8.77
C MET A 40 14.92 -9.60 -9.55
N SER A 41 15.55 -10.73 -9.73
CA SER A 41 14.93 -11.98 -10.16
C SER A 41 14.12 -12.59 -9.02
N VAL A 42 13.24 -13.53 -9.37
CA VAL A 42 12.47 -14.29 -8.37
C VAL A 42 13.41 -15.04 -7.42
N GLY A 43 14.51 -15.62 -7.93
CA GLY A 43 15.50 -16.32 -7.13
C GLY A 43 16.15 -15.42 -6.08
N GLU A 44 16.62 -14.23 -6.48
CA GLU A 44 17.23 -13.27 -5.54
C GLU A 44 16.24 -12.81 -4.46
N VAL A 45 14.96 -12.62 -4.79
CA VAL A 45 13.96 -12.27 -3.77
C VAL A 45 13.69 -13.45 -2.84
N MET A 46 13.60 -14.67 -3.37
CA MET A 46 13.42 -15.87 -2.55
C MET A 46 14.62 -16.12 -1.62
N GLU A 47 15.84 -15.84 -2.06
CA GLU A 47 17.03 -15.90 -1.19
C GLU A 47 16.92 -14.94 0.00
N GLU A 48 16.38 -13.74 -0.19
CA GLU A 48 16.13 -12.81 0.92
C GLU A 48 15.01 -13.30 1.83
N ILE A 49 13.90 -13.79 1.26
CA ILE A 49 12.76 -14.34 2.04
C ILE A 49 13.22 -15.51 2.91
N GLU A 50 14.05 -16.41 2.38
CA GLU A 50 14.51 -17.59 3.11
C GLU A 50 15.43 -17.28 4.29
N ARG A 51 16.16 -16.15 4.27
CA ARG A 51 17.01 -15.73 5.39
C ARG A 51 16.21 -15.49 6.67
N ASP A 52 14.95 -15.09 6.52
CA ASP A 52 14.06 -14.76 7.63
C ASP A 52 13.16 -15.93 8.05
N ARG A 53 13.30 -17.12 7.44
CA ARG A 53 12.51 -18.32 7.77
C ARG A 53 12.40 -18.63 9.27
N PRO A 54 13.48 -18.55 10.09
CA PRO A 54 13.38 -18.81 11.52
C PRO A 54 12.39 -17.86 12.24
N PHE A 55 12.25 -16.61 11.79
CA PHE A 55 11.29 -15.68 12.36
C PHE A 55 9.84 -16.04 12.00
N TYR A 56 9.62 -16.50 10.77
CA TYR A 56 8.29 -16.94 10.32
C TYR A 56 7.83 -18.17 11.10
N GLU A 57 8.72 -19.15 11.29
CA GLU A 57 8.44 -20.37 12.06
C GLU A 57 8.12 -20.08 13.53
N GLN A 58 8.79 -19.09 14.13
CA GLN A 58 8.52 -18.70 15.51
C GLN A 58 7.23 -17.88 15.66
N SER A 59 6.94 -17.00 14.72
CA SER A 59 5.79 -16.07 14.79
C SER A 59 4.49 -16.64 14.21
N GLY A 60 4.58 -17.70 13.40
CA GLY A 60 3.46 -18.14 12.55
C GLY A 60 3.19 -17.18 11.38
N GLY A 61 4.16 -16.30 11.06
CA GLY A 61 4.06 -15.31 10.00
C GLY A 61 4.53 -15.83 8.64
N GLY A 62 4.98 -14.90 7.80
CA GLY A 62 5.48 -15.19 6.46
C GLY A 62 5.86 -13.91 5.73
N VAL A 63 5.70 -13.91 4.41
CA VAL A 63 6.05 -12.75 3.57
C VAL A 63 4.81 -11.91 3.25
N THR A 64 4.99 -10.58 3.19
CA THR A 64 3.98 -9.66 2.67
C THR A 64 4.49 -8.96 1.42
N PHE A 65 3.77 -9.08 0.31
CA PHE A 65 4.05 -8.32 -0.91
C PHE A 65 3.28 -6.99 -0.87
N SER A 66 4.01 -5.86 -0.82
CA SER A 66 3.49 -4.50 -0.63
C SER A 66 4.26 -3.48 -1.51
N GLY A 67 4.50 -2.26 -1.01
CA GLY A 67 5.34 -1.24 -1.62
C GLY A 67 4.53 -0.17 -2.33
N GLY A 68 4.51 -0.22 -3.67
CA GLY A 68 3.60 0.59 -4.47
C GLY A 68 2.26 -0.12 -4.60
N GLU A 69 2.05 -0.79 -5.73
CA GLU A 69 0.92 -1.69 -5.93
C GLU A 69 1.45 -3.00 -6.57
N PRO A 70 1.55 -4.11 -5.81
CA PRO A 70 2.07 -5.36 -6.33
C PRO A 70 1.31 -5.89 -7.56
N LEU A 71 0.02 -5.59 -7.68
CA LEU A 71 -0.81 -6.00 -8.83
C LEU A 71 -0.37 -5.37 -10.16
N PHE A 72 0.51 -4.35 -10.13
CA PHE A 72 1.10 -3.75 -11.34
C PHE A 72 2.32 -4.53 -11.86
N GLN A 73 2.79 -5.54 -11.13
CA GLN A 73 3.84 -6.46 -11.58
C GLN A 73 3.34 -7.92 -11.55
N PRO A 74 2.21 -8.22 -12.22
CA PRO A 74 1.44 -9.43 -11.90
C PRO A 74 2.13 -10.73 -12.32
N ALA A 75 2.99 -10.71 -13.34
CA ALA A 75 3.77 -11.90 -13.73
C ALA A 75 4.86 -12.22 -12.71
N PHE A 76 5.54 -11.19 -12.20
CA PHE A 76 6.58 -11.36 -11.18
C PHE A 76 5.97 -11.77 -9.83
N LEU A 77 4.87 -11.12 -9.44
CA LEU A 77 4.12 -11.47 -8.23
C LEU A 77 3.60 -12.91 -8.29
N ALA A 78 3.04 -13.36 -9.42
CA ALA A 78 2.59 -14.75 -9.58
C ALA A 78 3.72 -15.75 -9.32
N ALA A 79 4.90 -15.50 -9.89
CA ALA A 79 6.05 -16.38 -9.73
C ALA A 79 6.56 -16.41 -8.28
N LEU A 80 6.53 -15.26 -7.58
CA LEU A 80 6.88 -15.19 -6.17
C LEU A 80 5.89 -15.92 -5.27
N LEU A 81 4.58 -15.70 -5.45
CA LEU A 81 3.55 -16.38 -4.68
C LEU A 81 3.66 -17.91 -4.84
N GLN A 82 3.86 -18.39 -6.07
CA GLN A 82 4.06 -19.80 -6.36
C GLN A 82 5.34 -20.36 -5.71
N ALA A 83 6.44 -19.60 -5.72
CA ALA A 83 7.69 -19.99 -5.08
C ALA A 83 7.59 -20.01 -3.55
N CYS A 84 6.87 -19.09 -2.93
CA CYS A 84 6.59 -19.11 -1.49
C CYS A 84 5.72 -20.32 -1.12
N ARG A 85 4.67 -20.57 -1.89
CA ARG A 85 3.76 -21.70 -1.68
C ARG A 85 4.45 -23.05 -1.77
N SER A 86 5.36 -23.24 -2.75
CA SER A 86 6.11 -24.49 -2.89
C SER A 86 7.06 -24.76 -1.71
N GLN A 87 7.43 -23.71 -0.97
CA GLN A 87 8.27 -23.78 0.23
C GLN A 87 7.49 -23.67 1.55
N GLY A 88 6.16 -23.73 1.49
CA GLY A 88 5.28 -23.68 2.65
C GLY A 88 5.28 -22.34 3.40
N ILE A 89 5.65 -21.24 2.73
CA ILE A 89 5.68 -19.90 3.33
C ILE A 89 4.31 -19.25 3.16
N HIS A 90 3.72 -18.78 4.27
CA HIS A 90 2.49 -18.00 4.25
C HIS A 90 2.69 -16.67 3.50
N THR A 91 1.72 -16.31 2.67
CA THR A 91 1.76 -15.12 1.82
C THR A 91 0.64 -14.14 2.17
N ALA A 92 1.01 -12.88 2.40
CA ALA A 92 0.08 -11.78 2.45
C ALA A 92 0.26 -10.86 1.23
N LEU A 93 -0.84 -10.40 0.66
CA LEU A 93 -0.85 -9.38 -0.39
C LEU A 93 -1.42 -8.08 0.18
N ASP A 94 -0.58 -7.06 0.24
CA ASP A 94 -0.94 -5.71 0.65
C ASP A 94 -1.21 -4.84 -0.59
N THR A 95 -2.48 -4.49 -0.78
CA THR A 95 -2.97 -3.95 -2.05
C THR A 95 -4.08 -2.93 -1.83
N CYS A 96 -4.13 -1.93 -2.72
CA CYS A 96 -5.31 -1.07 -2.83
C CYS A 96 -6.40 -1.66 -3.73
N GLY A 97 -6.16 -2.85 -4.30
CA GLY A 97 -7.15 -3.58 -5.08
C GLY A 97 -7.47 -2.98 -6.45
N TYR A 98 -6.75 -1.93 -6.86
CA TYR A 98 -6.94 -1.25 -8.14
C TYR A 98 -6.30 -2.06 -9.27
N ALA A 99 -6.97 -3.12 -9.71
CA ALA A 99 -6.56 -3.96 -10.83
C ALA A 99 -7.78 -4.54 -11.56
N SER A 100 -7.55 -5.12 -12.73
CA SER A 100 -8.59 -5.92 -13.37
C SER A 100 -8.90 -7.16 -12.52
N TRP A 101 -10.18 -7.59 -12.51
CA TRP A 101 -10.53 -8.85 -11.88
C TRP A 101 -9.77 -10.03 -12.47
N GLU A 102 -9.45 -10.03 -13.76
CA GLU A 102 -8.67 -11.10 -14.39
C GLU A 102 -7.29 -11.25 -13.73
N THR A 103 -6.60 -10.13 -13.50
CA THR A 103 -5.31 -10.10 -12.82
C THR A 103 -5.43 -10.65 -11.41
N LEU A 104 -6.40 -10.15 -10.63
CA LEU A 104 -6.58 -10.54 -9.23
C LEU A 104 -7.06 -12.00 -9.10
N ASN A 105 -7.98 -12.44 -9.95
CA ASN A 105 -8.52 -13.80 -9.96
C ASN A 105 -7.46 -14.84 -10.28
N ARG A 106 -6.46 -14.50 -11.10
CA ARG A 106 -5.32 -15.37 -11.39
C ARG A 106 -4.40 -15.53 -10.18
N LEU A 107 -4.20 -14.47 -9.40
CA LEU A 107 -3.24 -14.42 -8.28
C LEU A 107 -3.83 -14.92 -6.96
N ARG A 108 -5.11 -14.65 -6.72
CA ARG A 108 -5.78 -14.95 -5.44
C ARG A 108 -5.67 -16.40 -4.95
N PRO A 109 -5.56 -17.46 -5.79
CA PRO A 109 -5.45 -18.83 -5.27
C PRO A 109 -4.13 -19.12 -4.54
N ASP A 110 -3.14 -18.24 -4.69
CA ASP A 110 -1.82 -18.34 -4.08
C ASP A 110 -1.58 -17.24 -3.02
N VAL A 111 -2.64 -16.57 -2.55
CA VAL A 111 -2.58 -15.56 -1.49
C VAL A 111 -3.35 -16.07 -0.27
N ASP A 112 -2.70 -16.16 0.88
CA ASP A 112 -3.32 -16.65 2.12
C ASP A 112 -4.09 -15.55 2.87
N LEU A 113 -3.59 -14.32 2.80
CA LEU A 113 -4.19 -13.14 3.44
C LEU A 113 -4.13 -11.91 2.53
N PHE A 114 -5.25 -11.22 2.37
CA PHE A 114 -5.29 -9.91 1.72
C PHE A 114 -5.32 -8.80 2.77
N LEU A 115 -4.31 -7.95 2.76
CA LEU A 115 -4.30 -6.68 3.47
C LEU A 115 -4.86 -5.63 2.48
N TYR A 116 -6.12 -5.25 2.66
CA TYR A 116 -6.90 -4.58 1.60
C TYR A 116 -7.22 -3.15 1.98
N ASP A 117 -6.60 -2.18 1.32
CA ASP A 117 -6.87 -0.77 1.60
C ASP A 117 -8.23 -0.31 1.10
N LEU A 118 -8.99 0.37 1.96
CA LEU A 118 -10.24 1.02 1.62
C LEU A 118 -10.20 2.49 2.10
N LYS A 119 -10.15 3.42 1.15
CA LYS A 119 -9.79 4.83 1.42
C LYS A 119 -11.01 5.75 1.55
N LEU A 120 -11.89 5.72 0.56
CA LEU A 120 -13.12 6.52 0.42
C LEU A 120 -14.16 5.68 -0.33
N ILE A 121 -15.42 5.70 0.12
CA ILE A 121 -16.51 4.97 -0.55
C ILE A 121 -17.18 5.80 -1.63
N ASP A 122 -17.32 7.10 -1.42
CA ASP A 122 -17.79 8.03 -2.45
C ASP A 122 -16.78 8.09 -3.62
N GLU A 123 -17.26 7.78 -4.84
CA GLU A 123 -16.39 7.67 -6.02
C GLU A 123 -15.78 9.02 -6.42
N ASP A 124 -16.55 10.10 -6.35
CA ASP A 124 -16.10 11.43 -6.78
C ASP A 124 -15.00 11.94 -5.85
N ARG A 125 -15.19 11.82 -4.53
CA ARG A 125 -14.15 12.09 -3.54
C ARG A 125 -12.95 11.16 -3.73
N HIS A 126 -13.18 9.87 -3.97
CA HIS A 126 -12.07 8.94 -4.22
C HIS A 126 -11.24 9.36 -5.44
N ARG A 127 -11.88 9.76 -6.55
CA ARG A 127 -11.20 10.30 -7.74
C ARG A 127 -10.46 11.59 -7.44
N GLN A 128 -11.06 12.50 -6.67
CA GLN A 128 -10.43 13.75 -6.27
C GLN A 128 -9.10 13.50 -5.53
N PHE A 129 -9.08 12.56 -4.58
CA PHE A 129 -7.91 12.35 -3.71
C PHE A 129 -6.91 11.32 -4.24
N THR A 130 -7.33 10.37 -5.08
CA THR A 130 -6.46 9.28 -5.58
C THR A 130 -6.20 9.33 -7.09
N GLY A 131 -6.99 10.11 -7.84
CA GLY A 131 -6.92 10.20 -9.30
C GLY A 131 -7.68 9.09 -10.05
N VAL A 132 -8.26 8.10 -9.36
CA VAL A 132 -8.94 6.95 -9.99
C VAL A 132 -10.28 6.62 -9.33
N SER A 133 -11.12 5.88 -10.05
CA SER A 133 -12.37 5.33 -9.52
C SER A 133 -12.08 4.25 -8.47
N ASN A 134 -12.90 4.20 -7.41
CA ASN A 134 -12.92 3.07 -6.49
C ASN A 134 -13.82 1.92 -6.95
N GLN A 135 -14.63 2.06 -8.00
CA GLN A 135 -15.53 1.00 -8.47
C GLN A 135 -14.82 -0.36 -8.69
N PRO A 136 -13.68 -0.45 -9.42
CA PRO A 136 -12.96 -1.72 -9.56
C PRO A 136 -12.42 -2.24 -8.23
N ILE A 137 -12.06 -1.36 -7.30
CA ILE A 137 -11.57 -1.72 -5.96
C ILE A 137 -12.72 -2.36 -5.16
N LEU A 138 -13.85 -1.66 -5.04
CA LEU A 138 -15.04 -2.16 -4.33
C LEU A 138 -15.54 -3.48 -4.91
N GLU A 139 -15.56 -3.61 -6.23
CA GLU A 139 -15.97 -4.83 -6.92
C GLU A 139 -14.99 -5.99 -6.68
N ASN A 140 -13.68 -5.75 -6.72
CA ASN A 140 -12.67 -6.75 -6.43
C ASN A 140 -12.78 -7.24 -4.98
N LEU A 141 -12.98 -6.34 -4.01
CA LEU A 141 -13.19 -6.69 -2.61
C LEU A 141 -14.44 -7.55 -2.41
N ARG A 142 -15.57 -7.18 -3.04
CA ARG A 142 -16.80 -8.01 -3.02
C ARG A 142 -16.55 -9.41 -3.54
N ARG A 143 -15.84 -9.55 -4.66
CA ARG A 143 -15.55 -10.86 -5.28
C ARG A 143 -14.60 -11.71 -4.43
N LEU A 144 -13.53 -11.11 -3.89
CA LEU A 144 -12.64 -11.82 -2.96
C LEU A 144 -13.43 -12.31 -1.74
N SER A 145 -14.28 -11.45 -1.18
CA SER A 145 -15.11 -11.81 -0.03
C SER A 145 -16.12 -12.92 -0.35
N ALA A 146 -16.82 -12.84 -1.49
CA ALA A 146 -17.76 -13.87 -1.95
C ALA A 146 -17.11 -15.23 -2.20
N LEU A 147 -15.80 -15.25 -2.48
CA LEU A 147 -15.01 -16.47 -2.64
C LEU A 147 -14.41 -16.96 -1.32
N GLY A 148 -14.69 -16.32 -0.19
CA GLY A 148 -14.26 -16.74 1.14
C GLY A 148 -12.79 -16.47 1.46
N HIS A 149 -12.14 -15.52 0.77
CA HIS A 149 -10.75 -15.16 1.07
C HIS A 149 -10.61 -14.50 2.44
N SER A 150 -9.49 -14.76 3.11
CA SER A 150 -9.10 -14.05 4.33
C SER A 150 -8.71 -12.62 3.97
N LEU A 151 -9.39 -11.66 4.59
CA LEU A 151 -9.19 -10.23 4.37
C LEU A 151 -8.98 -9.52 5.71
N LEU A 152 -8.06 -8.57 5.73
CA LEU A 152 -7.93 -7.53 6.74
C LEU A 152 -8.13 -6.20 6.04
N VAL A 153 -9.22 -5.51 6.36
CA VAL A 153 -9.53 -4.21 5.77
C VAL A 153 -8.67 -3.16 6.43
N ARG A 154 -7.96 -2.38 5.64
CA ARG A 154 -7.06 -1.32 6.11
C ARG A 154 -7.64 0.02 5.74
N PHE A 155 -7.92 0.84 6.75
CA PHE A 155 -8.54 2.14 6.57
C PHE A 155 -7.59 3.24 7.04
N PRO A 156 -6.85 3.89 6.12
CA PRO A 156 -6.05 5.05 6.47
C PRO A 156 -6.96 6.23 6.84
N VAL A 157 -6.91 6.64 8.11
CA VAL A 157 -7.70 7.75 8.65
C VAL A 157 -6.91 9.04 8.46
N ILE A 158 -7.41 9.91 7.60
CA ILE A 158 -6.79 11.19 7.25
C ILE A 158 -7.76 12.32 7.62
N PRO A 159 -7.40 13.19 8.58
CA PRO A 159 -8.24 14.29 9.00
C PRO A 159 -8.72 15.17 7.85
N TYR A 160 -10.01 15.53 7.89
CA TYR A 160 -10.70 16.39 6.92
C TYR A 160 -10.87 15.78 5.52
N ILE A 161 -10.40 14.55 5.29
CA ILE A 161 -10.44 13.90 3.98
C ILE A 161 -11.39 12.72 3.96
N ASN A 162 -11.33 11.84 4.97
CA ASN A 162 -12.14 10.62 4.99
C ASN A 162 -12.59 10.20 6.40
N ASP A 163 -12.39 11.06 7.39
CA ASP A 163 -12.77 10.85 8.79
C ASP A 163 -14.15 11.42 9.15
N ASP A 164 -14.87 11.97 8.18
CA ASP A 164 -16.22 12.51 8.35
C ASP A 164 -17.28 11.41 8.49
N GLU A 165 -18.36 11.72 9.21
CA GLU A 165 -19.48 10.80 9.50
C GLU A 165 -20.09 10.17 8.23
N ILE A 166 -20.14 10.91 7.12
CA ILE A 166 -20.72 10.39 5.86
C ILE A 166 -19.85 9.24 5.33
N ASN A 167 -18.53 9.44 5.23
CA ASN A 167 -17.65 8.37 4.79
C ASN A 167 -17.62 7.20 5.77
N LEU A 168 -17.59 7.46 7.09
CA LEU A 168 -17.60 6.38 8.10
C LEU A 168 -18.87 5.52 8.01
N ARG A 169 -20.03 6.14 7.85
CA ARG A 169 -21.30 5.43 7.64
C ARG A 169 -21.28 4.59 6.37
N GLN A 170 -20.86 5.19 5.25
CA GLN A 170 -20.76 4.49 3.96
C GLN A 170 -19.78 3.31 4.02
N MET A 171 -18.66 3.46 4.74
CA MET A 171 -17.67 2.42 4.96
C MET A 171 -18.29 1.24 5.71
N VAL A 172 -18.97 1.50 6.82
CA VAL A 172 -19.67 0.48 7.61
C VAL A 172 -20.76 -0.21 6.77
N GLU A 173 -21.59 0.54 6.07
CA GLU A 173 -22.64 -0.01 5.19
C GLU A 173 -22.06 -0.93 4.11
N PHE A 174 -20.98 -0.49 3.46
CA PHE A 174 -20.29 -1.31 2.46
C PHE A 174 -19.73 -2.60 3.08
N LEU A 175 -19.05 -2.52 4.22
CA LEU A 175 -18.46 -3.68 4.88
C LEU A 175 -19.52 -4.66 5.39
N LEU A 176 -20.67 -4.16 5.88
CA LEU A 176 -21.80 -4.99 6.29
C LEU A 176 -22.51 -5.65 5.10
N SER A 177 -22.35 -5.13 3.88
CA SER A 177 -22.88 -5.75 2.66
C SER A 177 -22.07 -6.98 2.20
N LEU A 178 -20.87 -7.19 2.76
CA LEU A 178 -20.05 -8.34 2.44
C LEU A 178 -20.59 -9.62 3.11
N PRO A 179 -20.38 -10.81 2.52
CA PRO A 179 -20.81 -12.10 3.06
C PRO A 179 -20.42 -12.40 4.52
N GLN A 180 -19.36 -11.78 5.02
CA GLN A 180 -18.90 -11.92 6.40
C GLN A 180 -18.23 -10.63 6.89
N LYS A 181 -18.14 -10.47 8.21
CA LYS A 181 -17.40 -9.36 8.85
C LYS A 181 -15.91 -9.68 8.83
N TYR A 182 -15.12 -8.73 8.32
CA TYR A 182 -13.66 -8.80 8.33
C TYR A 182 -13.08 -7.89 9.43
N PRO A 183 -11.92 -8.22 9.99
CA PRO A 183 -11.20 -7.30 10.86
C PRO A 183 -10.85 -6.01 10.11
N VAL A 184 -10.77 -4.91 10.86
CA VAL A 184 -10.47 -3.57 10.34
C VAL A 184 -9.30 -2.96 11.10
N ASP A 185 -8.28 -2.52 10.39
CA ASP A 185 -7.19 -1.72 10.94
C ASP A 185 -7.37 -0.25 10.57
N LEU A 186 -7.53 0.60 11.58
CA LEU A 186 -7.44 2.04 11.43
C LEU A 186 -5.97 2.43 11.39
N LEU A 187 -5.51 3.01 10.27
CA LEU A 187 -4.12 3.43 10.10
C LEU A 187 -4.05 4.96 10.26
N PRO A 188 -3.46 5.47 11.35
CA PRO A 188 -3.31 6.91 11.54
C PRO A 188 -2.47 7.52 10.43
N TYR A 189 -2.93 8.63 9.85
CA TYR A 189 -2.10 9.39 8.93
C TYR A 189 -0.84 9.94 9.61
N HIS A 190 0.28 9.85 8.88
CA HIS A 190 1.54 10.47 9.25
C HIS A 190 2.13 11.19 8.03
N ALA A 191 2.70 12.38 8.23
CA ALA A 191 3.36 13.16 7.17
C ALA A 191 4.74 12.60 6.75
N SER A 192 4.98 11.31 6.94
CA SER A 192 6.26 10.66 6.64
C SER A 192 6.59 10.72 5.15
N ALA A 193 5.60 10.87 4.26
CA ALA A 193 5.83 10.98 2.83
C ALA A 193 6.52 12.31 2.40
N LEU A 194 6.51 13.35 3.24
CA LEU A 194 7.01 14.68 2.89
C LEU A 194 8.43 14.67 2.30
N HIS A 195 9.36 13.91 2.90
CA HIS A 195 10.73 13.83 2.40
C HIS A 195 10.82 13.23 0.98
N LYS A 196 9.94 12.28 0.63
CA LYS A 196 9.89 11.67 -0.71
C LYS A 196 9.40 12.67 -1.74
N TYR A 197 8.36 13.43 -1.41
CA TYR A 197 7.83 14.48 -2.27
C TYR A 197 8.89 15.57 -2.54
N ASN A 198 9.60 16.01 -1.49
CA ASN A 198 10.71 16.95 -1.63
C ASN A 198 11.82 16.39 -2.54
N GLY A 199 12.23 15.14 -2.37
CA GLY A 199 13.23 14.49 -3.22
C GLY A 199 12.80 14.35 -4.70
N LEU A 200 11.50 14.17 -4.94
CA LEU A 200 10.94 14.12 -6.29
C LEU A 200 10.68 15.51 -6.90
N GLY A 201 10.80 16.58 -6.12
CA GLY A 201 10.41 17.93 -6.55
C GLY A 201 8.91 18.06 -6.83
N VAL A 202 8.10 17.25 -6.15
CA VAL A 202 6.63 17.24 -6.27
C VAL A 202 6.05 17.91 -5.04
N GLU A 203 5.07 18.80 -5.25
CA GLU A 203 4.37 19.46 -4.15
C GLU A 203 3.61 18.46 -3.28
N TYR A 204 3.83 18.52 -1.97
CA TYR A 204 3.08 17.72 -0.99
C TYR A 204 1.80 18.44 -0.57
N ARG A 205 0.64 17.92 -1.00
CA ARG A 205 -0.65 18.60 -0.81
C ARG A 205 -1.25 18.48 0.59
N LEU A 206 -0.63 17.68 1.47
CA LEU A 206 -1.12 17.38 2.83
C LEU A 206 -0.20 17.96 3.92
N LEU A 207 0.55 19.01 3.60
CA LEU A 207 1.50 19.68 4.50
C LEU A 207 0.84 20.13 5.82
N GLU A 208 -0.39 20.64 5.74
CA GLU A 208 -1.13 21.19 6.89
C GLU A 208 -2.07 20.17 7.54
N THR A 209 -2.17 18.95 7.00
CA THR A 209 -3.01 17.91 7.58
C THR A 209 -2.32 17.35 8.83
N PRO A 210 -2.94 17.42 10.02
CA PRO A 210 -2.37 16.86 11.23
C PRO A 210 -2.49 15.32 11.24
N ALA A 211 -1.71 14.67 12.09
CA ALA A 211 -2.03 13.29 12.47
C ALA A 211 -3.37 13.27 13.23
N PRO A 212 -4.24 12.26 13.02
CA PRO A 212 -5.50 12.17 13.75
C PRO A 212 -5.24 11.99 15.24
N GLU A 213 -6.00 12.70 16.08
CA GLU A 213 -5.90 12.59 17.53
C GLU A 213 -6.32 11.20 18.01
N GLN A 214 -5.67 10.71 19.07
CA GLN A 214 -5.96 9.38 19.62
C GLN A 214 -7.41 9.24 20.09
N GLU A 215 -7.99 10.30 20.65
CA GLU A 215 -9.41 10.32 21.06
C GLU A 215 -10.33 10.15 19.84
N HIS A 216 -10.03 10.83 18.74
CA HIS A 216 -10.79 10.72 17.49
C HIS A 216 -10.70 9.31 16.89
N LEU A 217 -9.50 8.72 16.83
CA LEU A 217 -9.31 7.33 16.41
C LEU A 217 -10.09 6.34 17.29
N ASN A 218 -10.10 6.55 18.60
CA ASN A 218 -10.87 5.74 19.53
C ASN A 218 -12.39 5.89 19.33
N ALA A 219 -12.85 7.07 18.93
CA ALA A 219 -14.25 7.30 18.59
C ALA A 219 -14.64 6.55 17.31
N ILE A 220 -13.81 6.63 16.25
CA ILE A 220 -14.01 5.84 15.01
C ILE A 220 -14.00 4.34 15.34
N LYS A 221 -13.03 3.89 16.14
CA LYS A 221 -12.95 2.50 16.59
C LYS A 221 -14.25 2.04 17.24
N LYS A 222 -14.73 2.78 18.25
CA LYS A 222 -16.00 2.47 18.93
C LYS A 222 -17.20 2.48 17.98
N TYR A 223 -17.22 3.39 17.01
CA TYR A 223 -18.26 3.43 16.00
C TYR A 223 -18.30 2.12 15.20
N PHE A 224 -17.17 1.63 14.68
CA PHE A 224 -17.10 0.36 13.97
C PHE A 224 -17.41 -0.84 14.89
N GLU A 225 -16.89 -0.84 16.13
CA GLU A 225 -17.18 -1.89 17.12
C GLU A 225 -18.67 -1.95 17.49
N SER A 226 -19.42 -0.85 17.39
CA SER A 226 -20.87 -0.85 17.62
C SER A 226 -21.66 -1.67 16.58
N TYR A 227 -21.03 -1.95 15.43
CA TYR A 227 -21.52 -2.88 14.40
C TYR A 227 -20.84 -4.26 14.48
N GLU A 228 -20.17 -4.56 15.58
CA GLU A 228 -19.46 -5.82 15.89
C GLU A 228 -18.27 -6.13 14.95
N PHE A 229 -17.63 -5.10 14.38
CA PHE A 229 -16.33 -5.29 13.73
C PHE A 229 -15.22 -5.48 14.79
N ASN A 230 -14.22 -6.30 14.47
CA ASN A 230 -12.97 -6.39 15.22
C ASN A 230 -12.03 -5.28 14.72
N VAL A 231 -11.69 -4.30 15.56
CA VAL A 231 -10.99 -3.09 15.13
C VAL A 231 -9.69 -2.86 15.89
N ARG A 232 -8.61 -2.60 15.16
CA ARG A 232 -7.30 -2.20 15.72
C ARG A 232 -6.91 -0.82 15.23
N ILE A 233 -6.00 -0.18 15.96
CA ILE A 233 -5.41 1.11 15.58
C ILE A 233 -3.92 0.87 15.42
N GLY A 234 -3.37 1.18 14.24
CA GLY A 234 -1.95 1.07 13.92
C GLY A 234 -1.51 -0.23 13.23
N GLY A 235 -2.43 -1.20 13.06
CA GLY A 235 -2.11 -2.56 12.60
C GLY A 235 -1.80 -3.51 13.76
#